data_AF-A0A448BMH6-F1
#
_entry.id   AF-A0A448BMH6-F1
#
_cell.length_a   1.000
_cell.length_b   1.000
_cell.length_c   1.000
_cell.angle_alpha   90.00
_cell.angle_beta   90.00
_cell.angle_gamma   90.00
#
_symmetry.space_group_name_H-M   'P 1'
#
loop_
_entity.id
_entity.type
_entity.pdbx_description
1 polymer ?
#
loop_
_entity_poly.entity_id
_entity_poly.type
_entity_poly.pdbx_seq_one_letter_code
_entity_poly.pdbx_strand_id
1 'polypeptide(L)'
;MVTGATSLSLVRDELFATMEQAEQGLEQFIAERQNGSLLQHAVECLQQIRGTLNLIELAGAELLAQEALQLATDIPTGVSEERDGQLAALGNALYVLRRYLENVEANRQEIPELLLPAINEVRCAAGQPALPESFFFSARLDIPRPPSTAIDHLPSEAELGEESRRMRHMYQIGLLGLIREQNLYPSLKLMGRALARLDSLHGGVARSRLCWIGAAAIESIVDGQLLPRKSRKQLFSRIDRELKQLLIGPAYEAPRHLLKELLYLVALSDGQGPRSREVRELHGLAPLPFTDHLLEEESQRLSGPGQSVMRSLSTAIREELAGVKDMLDLIERGVAQPDSLTNLHAQLGKLSKTLGMVGLNSAGTALQTQLPTVAAWAASGVADSPPALLRLADAVLYVESMVGNLERGERRIIRPTPAEPGQEADAFAVHQLAEARIVVIEEAKAGLALAKRAITAYLESNGDKLNLANVPASLQAVRGGLWFLGQERAALLVGGCADYIQQRMIETAQMPSEQMLETLADALTSLEYYLEGGAVLRPQGQPDVLDLASASVKALGLPVAA
;
A
#
# COMPACT_ATOMS: atom_id res chain seq x y z
N MET A 1 6.23 -19.70 12.77
CA MET A 1 5.68 -20.09 11.45
C MET A 1 6.32 -19.17 10.44
N VAL A 2 7.01 -19.73 9.44
CA VAL A 2 7.62 -18.93 8.37
C VAL A 2 6.46 -18.31 7.60
N THR A 3 6.32 -16.98 7.63
CA THR A 3 5.25 -16.31 6.88
C THR A 3 5.53 -16.46 5.38
N GLY A 4 4.48 -16.57 4.55
CA GLY A 4 4.62 -16.78 3.11
C GLY A 4 5.54 -15.77 2.41
N ALA A 5 5.58 -14.53 2.91
CA ALA A 5 6.50 -13.48 2.45
C ALA A 5 7.99 -13.85 2.61
N THR A 6 8.35 -14.61 3.64
CA THR A 6 9.74 -15.06 3.86
C THR A 6 10.12 -16.19 2.89
N SER A 7 9.18 -17.09 2.63
CA SER A 7 9.35 -18.22 1.70
C SER A 7 9.38 -17.79 0.23
N LEU A 8 8.73 -16.68 -0.11
CA LEU A 8 8.74 -16.13 -1.47
C LEU A 8 10.16 -15.88 -2.01
N SER A 9 11.08 -15.42 -1.15
CA SER A 9 12.48 -15.17 -1.54
C SER A 9 13.23 -16.43 -2.02
N LEU A 10 12.81 -17.62 -1.59
CA LEU A 10 13.45 -18.89 -1.96
C LEU A 10 13.01 -19.41 -3.33
N VAL A 11 11.80 -19.07 -3.75
CA VAL A 11 11.17 -19.56 -5.00
C VAL A 11 11.03 -18.46 -6.05
N ARG A 12 11.54 -17.26 -5.77
CA ARG A 12 11.35 -16.05 -6.57
C ARG A 12 11.76 -16.26 -8.03
N ASP A 13 13.03 -16.58 -8.28
CA ASP A 13 13.56 -16.58 -9.64
C ASP A 13 12.81 -17.58 -10.54
N GLU A 14 12.46 -18.75 -9.99
CA GLU A 14 11.67 -19.75 -10.69
C GLU A 14 10.24 -19.28 -10.93
N LEU A 15 9.57 -18.75 -9.90
CA LEU A 15 8.19 -18.27 -10.00
C LEU A 15 8.05 -17.15 -11.04
N PHE A 16 8.94 -16.15 -10.99
CA PHE A 16 8.93 -15.04 -11.94
C PHE A 16 9.27 -15.47 -13.36
N ALA A 17 10.19 -16.43 -13.54
CA ALA A 17 10.48 -17.00 -14.86
C ALA A 17 9.27 -17.74 -15.44
N THR A 18 8.55 -18.54 -14.63
CA THR A 18 7.32 -19.21 -15.07
C THR A 18 6.20 -18.22 -15.40
N MET A 19 6.09 -17.12 -14.64
CA MET A 19 5.14 -16.05 -14.95
C MET A 19 5.45 -15.37 -16.28
N GLU A 20 6.71 -15.08 -16.56
CA GLU A 20 7.13 -14.50 -17.83
C GLU A 20 6.84 -15.45 -19.01
N GLN A 21 7.03 -16.76 -18.83
CA GLN A 21 6.65 -17.77 -19.83
C GLN A 21 5.13 -17.79 -20.07
N ALA A 22 4.32 -17.69 -19.01
CA ALA A 22 2.86 -17.60 -19.13
C ALA A 22 2.41 -16.34 -19.89
N GLU A 23 3.01 -15.19 -19.58
CA GLU A 23 2.78 -13.91 -20.25
C GLU A 23 3.11 -13.99 -21.74
N GLN A 24 4.32 -14.46 -22.08
CA GLN A 24 4.77 -14.62 -23.47
C GLN A 24 3.89 -15.61 -24.26
N GLY A 25 3.51 -16.73 -23.65
CA GLY A 25 2.61 -17.71 -24.28
C GLY A 25 1.23 -17.13 -24.59
N LEU A 26 0.70 -16.32 -23.68
CA LEU A 26 -0.58 -15.63 -23.87
C LEU A 26 -0.49 -14.56 -24.97
N GLU A 27 0.58 -13.75 -24.99
CA GLU A 27 0.82 -12.75 -26.03
C GLU A 27 0.92 -13.38 -27.43
N GLN A 28 1.67 -14.48 -27.55
CA GLN A 28 1.79 -15.21 -28.81
C GLN A 28 0.44 -15.82 -29.23
N PHE A 29 -0.34 -16.37 -28.30
CA PHE A 29 -1.67 -16.89 -28.61
C PHE A 29 -2.63 -15.80 -29.09
N ILE A 30 -2.56 -14.59 -28.53
CA ILE A 30 -3.36 -13.45 -28.99
C ILE A 30 -3.05 -13.11 -30.46
N ALA A 31 -1.77 -13.19 -30.87
CA ALA A 31 -1.35 -13.01 -32.26
C ALA A 31 -1.72 -14.20 -33.16
N GLU A 32 -1.63 -15.44 -32.65
CA GLU A 32 -1.82 -16.69 -33.40
C GLU A 32 -2.95 -17.56 -32.82
N ARG A 33 -4.19 -17.05 -32.81
CA ARG A 33 -5.36 -17.70 -32.15
C ARG A 33 -5.74 -19.11 -32.64
N GLN A 34 -5.20 -19.53 -33.78
CA GLN A 34 -5.42 -20.86 -34.34
C GLN A 34 -4.51 -21.92 -33.67
N ASN A 35 -3.42 -21.48 -33.05
CA ASN A 35 -2.44 -22.37 -32.44
C ASN A 35 -2.75 -22.61 -30.96
N GLY A 36 -3.61 -23.59 -30.69
CA GLY A 36 -4.01 -23.97 -29.33
C GLY A 36 -2.87 -24.43 -28.40
N SER A 37 -1.71 -24.80 -28.96
CA SER A 37 -0.56 -25.22 -28.15
C SER A 37 0.01 -24.09 -27.30
N LEU A 38 -0.10 -22.84 -27.76
CA LEU A 38 0.37 -21.65 -27.04
C LEU A 38 -0.46 -21.40 -25.77
N LEU A 39 -1.79 -21.54 -25.88
CA LEU A 39 -2.70 -21.45 -24.73
C LEU A 39 -2.48 -22.61 -23.76
N GLN A 40 -2.28 -23.83 -24.27
CA GLN A 40 -1.98 -24.99 -23.44
C GLN A 40 -0.70 -24.81 -22.63
N HIS A 41 0.34 -24.22 -23.22
CA HIS A 41 1.57 -23.89 -22.51
C HIS A 41 1.35 -22.86 -21.40
N ALA A 42 0.54 -21.82 -21.65
CA ALA A 42 0.18 -20.84 -20.63
C ALA A 42 -0.63 -21.47 -19.48
N VAL A 43 -1.52 -22.42 -19.77
CA VAL A 43 -2.26 -23.21 -18.77
C VAL A 43 -1.32 -24.02 -17.88
N GLU A 44 -0.32 -24.69 -18.46
CA GLU A 44 0.70 -25.44 -17.71
C GLU A 44 1.51 -24.51 -16.77
N CYS A 45 1.92 -23.34 -17.27
CA CYS A 45 2.61 -22.34 -16.46
C CYS A 45 1.73 -21.83 -15.31
N LEU A 46 0.46 -21.50 -15.57
CA LEU A 46 -0.52 -21.09 -14.54
C LEU A 46 -0.72 -22.17 -13.48
N GLN A 47 -0.73 -23.44 -13.88
CA GLN A 47 -0.84 -24.56 -12.96
C GLN A 47 0.39 -24.68 -12.04
N GLN A 48 1.60 -24.47 -12.58
CA GLN A 48 2.83 -24.43 -11.79
C GLN A 48 2.86 -23.21 -10.85
N ILE A 49 2.52 -22.02 -11.34
CA ILE A 49 2.41 -20.78 -10.54
C ILE A 49 1.48 -20.99 -9.35
N ARG A 50 0.26 -21.50 -9.58
CA ARG A 50 -0.70 -21.82 -8.51
C ARG A 50 -0.12 -22.82 -7.51
N GLY A 51 0.53 -23.88 -7.99
CA GLY A 51 1.14 -24.91 -7.13
C GLY A 51 2.22 -24.32 -6.21
N THR A 52 3.09 -23.47 -6.74
CA THR A 52 4.13 -22.78 -5.96
C THR A 52 3.52 -21.83 -4.94
N LEU A 53 2.52 -21.04 -5.32
CA LEU A 53 1.82 -20.10 -4.42
C LEU A 53 1.10 -20.81 -3.26
N ASN A 54 0.51 -21.98 -3.54
CA ASN A 54 -0.09 -22.83 -2.52
C ASN A 54 0.96 -23.34 -1.52
N LEU A 55 2.12 -23.78 -2.01
CA LEU A 55 3.22 -24.30 -1.18
C LEU A 55 3.81 -23.24 -0.24
N ILE A 56 3.84 -21.98 -0.65
CA ILE A 56 4.28 -20.85 0.19
C ILE A 56 3.14 -20.17 0.96
N GLU A 57 1.93 -20.75 0.95
CA GLU A 57 0.75 -20.30 1.70
C GLU A 57 0.28 -18.85 1.40
N LEU A 58 0.51 -18.33 0.19
CA LEU A 58 0.00 -17.02 -0.23
C LEU A 58 -1.43 -17.15 -0.78
N ALA A 59 -2.41 -17.23 0.13
CA ALA A 59 -3.80 -17.59 -0.21
C ALA A 59 -4.47 -16.65 -1.23
N GLY A 60 -4.22 -15.33 -1.15
CA GLY A 60 -4.81 -14.38 -2.11
C GLY A 60 -4.25 -14.55 -3.53
N ALA A 61 -2.93 -14.76 -3.62
CA ALA A 61 -2.21 -14.96 -4.87
C ALA A 61 -2.58 -16.30 -5.51
N GLU A 62 -2.68 -17.35 -4.69
CA GLU A 62 -3.10 -18.69 -5.10
C GLU A 62 -4.52 -18.68 -5.68
N LEU A 63 -5.46 -17.96 -5.05
CA LEU A 63 -6.83 -17.83 -5.56
C LEU A 63 -6.88 -17.12 -6.92
N LEU A 64 -6.12 -16.04 -7.10
CA LEU A 64 -6.05 -15.34 -8.40
C LEU A 64 -5.49 -16.27 -9.48
N ALA A 65 -4.41 -16.99 -9.19
CA ALA A 65 -3.83 -17.97 -10.12
C ALA A 65 -4.81 -19.11 -10.44
N GLN A 66 -5.59 -19.57 -9.46
CA GLN A 66 -6.60 -20.61 -9.64
C GLN A 66 -7.76 -20.15 -10.54
N GLU A 67 -8.28 -18.94 -10.34
CA GLU A 67 -9.35 -18.39 -11.19
C GLU A 67 -8.84 -18.13 -12.61
N ALA A 68 -7.60 -17.64 -12.75
CA ALA A 68 -6.97 -17.42 -14.06
C ALA A 68 -6.74 -18.75 -14.79
N LEU A 69 -6.26 -19.79 -14.09
CA LEU A 69 -6.11 -21.14 -14.64
C LEU A 69 -7.44 -21.69 -15.15
N GLN A 70 -8.51 -21.53 -14.38
CA GLN A 70 -9.84 -21.99 -14.77
C GLN A 70 -10.34 -21.24 -16.02
N LEU A 71 -10.21 -19.90 -16.04
CA LEU A 71 -10.59 -19.10 -17.21
C LEU A 71 -9.78 -19.49 -18.46
N ALA A 72 -8.47 -19.70 -18.32
CA ALA A 72 -7.60 -20.11 -19.44
C ALA A 72 -7.96 -21.49 -19.99
N THR A 73 -8.32 -22.43 -19.11
CA THR A 73 -8.73 -23.80 -19.50
C THR A 73 -10.07 -23.81 -20.24
N ASP A 74 -10.96 -22.87 -19.93
CA ASP A 74 -12.29 -22.76 -20.56
C ASP A 74 -12.26 -22.07 -21.95
N ILE A 75 -11.14 -21.49 -22.36
CA ILE A 75 -10.98 -20.83 -23.67
C ILE A 75 -10.70 -21.89 -24.75
N PRO A 76 -11.55 -22.04 -25.78
CA PRO A 76 -11.31 -23.02 -26.85
C PRO A 76 -10.22 -22.55 -27.83
N THR A 77 -9.79 -23.42 -28.73
CA THR A 77 -8.87 -23.06 -29.83
C THR A 77 -9.63 -22.41 -30.99
N GLY A 78 -9.06 -21.39 -31.64
CA GLY A 78 -9.70 -20.71 -32.79
C GLY A 78 -10.78 -19.70 -32.40
N VAL A 79 -10.62 -19.07 -31.24
CA VAL A 79 -11.60 -18.16 -30.63
C VAL A 79 -11.76 -16.85 -31.40
N SER A 80 -13.00 -16.44 -31.59
CA SER A 80 -13.39 -15.15 -32.18
C SER A 80 -13.04 -13.96 -31.27
N GLU A 81 -13.10 -12.75 -31.81
CA GLU A 81 -12.90 -11.48 -31.07
C GLU A 81 -13.86 -11.33 -29.86
N GLU A 82 -14.94 -12.11 -29.80
CA GLU A 82 -15.91 -12.08 -28.69
C GLU A 82 -15.31 -12.48 -27.32
N ARG A 83 -14.14 -13.12 -27.29
CA ARG A 83 -13.45 -13.48 -26.03
C ARG A 83 -12.24 -12.61 -25.71
N ASP A 84 -12.07 -11.48 -26.40
CA ASP A 84 -11.00 -10.52 -26.10
C ASP A 84 -11.05 -10.04 -24.65
N GLY A 85 -12.26 -9.92 -24.08
CA GLY A 85 -12.44 -9.61 -22.65
C GLY A 85 -11.89 -10.68 -21.71
N GLN A 86 -11.93 -11.97 -22.09
CA GLN A 86 -11.36 -13.06 -21.29
C GLN A 86 -9.84 -13.07 -21.34
N LEU A 87 -9.27 -12.86 -22.53
CA LEU A 87 -7.83 -12.76 -22.72
C LEU A 87 -7.25 -11.52 -22.01
N ALA A 88 -7.97 -10.39 -22.07
CA ALA A 88 -7.61 -9.18 -21.33
C ALA A 88 -7.63 -9.40 -19.82
N ALA A 89 -8.67 -10.07 -19.30
CA ALA A 89 -8.75 -10.41 -17.87
C ALA A 89 -7.61 -11.35 -17.42
N LEU A 90 -7.21 -12.31 -18.26
CA LEU A 90 -6.05 -13.18 -17.99
C LEU A 90 -4.73 -12.41 -17.96
N GLY A 91 -4.51 -11.54 -18.95
CA GLY A 91 -3.32 -10.68 -19.00
C GLY A 91 -3.24 -9.77 -17.77
N ASN A 92 -4.37 -9.13 -17.41
CA ASN A 92 -4.43 -8.30 -16.21
C ASN A 92 -4.20 -9.11 -14.92
N ALA A 93 -4.72 -10.33 -14.84
CA ALA A 93 -4.51 -11.21 -13.68
C ALA A 93 -3.04 -11.57 -13.48
N LEU A 94 -2.33 -11.99 -14.54
CA LEU A 94 -0.89 -12.28 -14.49
C LEU A 94 -0.10 -11.04 -14.09
N TYR A 95 -0.44 -9.90 -14.70
CA TYR A 95 0.19 -8.62 -14.42
C TYR A 95 0.04 -8.19 -12.96
N VAL A 96 -1.19 -8.17 -12.44
CA VAL A 96 -1.49 -7.80 -11.05
C VAL A 96 -0.85 -8.79 -10.07
N LEU A 97 -0.88 -10.08 -10.37
CA LEU A 97 -0.25 -11.12 -9.56
C LEU A 97 1.26 -10.87 -9.42
N ARG A 98 1.95 -10.57 -10.53
CA ARG A 98 3.39 -10.33 -10.53
C ARG A 98 3.75 -9.16 -9.63
N ARG A 99 3.02 -8.06 -9.80
CA ARG A 99 3.24 -6.82 -9.02
C ARG A 99 2.90 -6.97 -7.56
N TYR A 100 1.88 -7.77 -7.25
CA TYR A 100 1.55 -8.10 -5.87
C TYR A 100 2.71 -8.86 -5.21
N LEU A 101 3.30 -9.84 -5.88
CA LEU A 101 4.45 -10.58 -5.35
C LEU A 101 5.68 -9.70 -5.15
N GLU A 102 5.97 -8.80 -6.10
CA GLU A 102 7.03 -7.78 -5.94
C GLU A 102 6.77 -6.87 -4.73
N ASN A 103 5.51 -6.48 -4.49
CA ASN A 103 5.13 -5.65 -3.35
C ASN A 103 5.26 -6.41 -2.02
N VAL A 104 4.83 -7.67 -1.97
CA VAL A 104 4.97 -8.54 -0.79
C VAL A 104 6.44 -8.77 -0.46
N GLU A 105 7.30 -8.96 -1.46
CA GLU A 105 8.75 -9.07 -1.26
C GLU A 105 9.34 -7.77 -0.68
N ALA A 106 8.97 -6.62 -1.25
CA ALA A 106 9.51 -5.32 -0.86
C ALA A 106 9.07 -4.87 0.55
N ASN A 107 7.79 -5.09 0.89
CA ASN A 107 7.18 -4.56 2.11
C ASN A 107 7.01 -5.61 3.22
N ARG A 108 7.23 -6.91 2.92
CA ARG A 108 7.00 -8.05 3.83
C ARG A 108 5.61 -8.06 4.47
N GLN A 109 4.63 -7.46 3.80
CA GLN A 109 3.25 -7.34 4.27
C GLN A 109 2.31 -7.99 3.26
N GLU A 110 1.56 -8.99 3.70
CA GLU A 110 0.54 -9.66 2.89
C GLU A 110 -0.83 -9.01 3.12
N ILE A 111 -1.45 -8.51 2.05
CA ILE A 111 -2.83 -7.98 2.08
C ILE A 111 -3.60 -8.62 0.91
N PRO A 112 -4.25 -9.78 1.12
CA PRO A 112 -4.92 -10.50 0.03
C PRO A 112 -6.12 -9.74 -0.56
N GLU A 113 -6.71 -8.81 0.19
CA GLU A 113 -7.82 -7.95 -0.25
C GLU A 113 -7.46 -7.10 -1.48
N LEU A 114 -6.18 -6.79 -1.69
CA LEU A 114 -5.70 -6.07 -2.88
C LEU A 114 -5.94 -6.83 -4.19
N LEU A 115 -6.02 -8.16 -4.13
CA LEU A 115 -6.22 -9.01 -5.29
C LEU A 115 -7.70 -9.23 -5.64
N LEU A 116 -8.63 -8.89 -4.74
CA LEU A 116 -10.07 -9.09 -4.97
C LEU A 116 -10.60 -8.44 -6.25
N PRO A 117 -10.20 -7.21 -6.64
CA PRO A 117 -10.64 -6.62 -7.90
C PRO A 117 -10.24 -7.47 -9.12
N ALA A 118 -8.98 -7.89 -9.21
CA ALA A 118 -8.49 -8.73 -10.31
C ALA A 118 -9.13 -10.13 -10.30
N ILE A 119 -9.28 -10.75 -9.12
CA ILE A 119 -10.00 -12.01 -8.96
C ILE A 119 -11.43 -11.87 -9.50
N ASN A 120 -12.12 -10.79 -9.12
CA ASN A 120 -13.50 -10.55 -9.55
C ASN A 120 -13.62 -10.24 -11.04
N GLU A 121 -12.62 -9.60 -11.64
CA GLU A 121 -12.57 -9.38 -13.08
C GLU A 121 -12.48 -10.71 -13.85
N VAL A 122 -11.56 -11.59 -13.46
CA VAL A 122 -11.42 -12.95 -14.02
C VAL A 122 -12.71 -13.75 -13.84
N ARG A 123 -13.29 -13.72 -12.64
CA ARG A 123 -14.55 -14.41 -12.34
C ARG A 123 -15.70 -13.89 -13.21
N CYS A 124 -15.84 -12.57 -13.36
CA CYS A 124 -16.87 -11.99 -14.22
C CYS A 124 -16.66 -12.37 -15.69
N ALA A 125 -15.42 -12.40 -16.16
CA ALA A 125 -15.06 -12.86 -17.51
C ALA A 125 -15.35 -14.35 -17.72
N ALA A 126 -15.29 -15.17 -16.66
CA ALA A 126 -15.70 -16.57 -16.64
C ALA A 126 -17.23 -16.76 -16.44
N GLY A 127 -18.02 -15.68 -16.33
CA GLY A 127 -19.45 -15.75 -16.05
C GLY A 127 -19.79 -16.15 -14.60
N GLN A 128 -18.81 -16.15 -13.71
CA GLN A 128 -18.96 -16.45 -12.29
C GLN A 128 -19.33 -15.18 -11.50
N PRO A 129 -20.07 -15.32 -10.37
CA PRO A 129 -20.38 -14.18 -9.53
C PRO A 129 -19.13 -13.65 -8.82
N ALA A 130 -19.04 -12.33 -8.70
CA ALA A 130 -18.00 -11.66 -7.92
C ALA A 130 -18.04 -12.07 -6.44
N LEU A 131 -16.87 -12.24 -5.85
CA LEU A 131 -16.65 -12.44 -4.43
C LEU A 131 -16.91 -11.14 -3.65
N PRO A 132 -17.48 -11.24 -2.44
CA PRO A 132 -17.74 -10.07 -1.60
C PRO A 132 -16.43 -9.50 -1.01
N GLU A 133 -16.45 -8.23 -0.58
CA GLU A 133 -15.30 -7.60 0.09
C GLU A 133 -14.86 -8.37 1.35
N SER A 134 -15.79 -9.04 2.02
CA SER A 134 -15.53 -9.82 3.24
C SER A 134 -14.98 -11.24 2.97
N PHE A 135 -14.51 -11.53 1.74
CA PHE A 135 -14.10 -12.88 1.36
C PHE A 135 -12.97 -13.42 2.27
N PHE A 136 -11.87 -12.68 2.38
CA PHE A 136 -10.72 -13.02 3.25
C PHE A 136 -10.96 -12.74 4.73
N PHE A 137 -12.03 -12.02 5.06
CA PHE A 137 -12.39 -11.72 6.44
C PHE A 137 -13.01 -12.95 7.14
N SER A 138 -12.75 -13.09 8.44
CA SER A 138 -13.37 -14.13 9.27
C SER A 138 -13.92 -13.52 10.55
N ALA A 139 -15.13 -13.91 10.94
CA ALA A 139 -15.77 -13.44 12.16
C ALA A 139 -16.67 -14.52 12.78
N ARG A 140 -16.87 -14.46 14.09
CA ARG A 140 -17.80 -15.33 14.81
C ARG A 140 -19.24 -14.89 14.53
N LEU A 141 -20.02 -15.79 13.91
CA LEU A 141 -21.40 -15.53 13.47
C LEU A 141 -22.44 -16.22 14.34
N ASP A 142 -22.02 -16.96 15.36
CA ASP A 142 -22.85 -17.68 16.33
C ASP A 142 -23.24 -16.82 17.54
N ILE A 143 -22.63 -15.65 17.72
CA ILE A 143 -22.86 -14.82 18.90
C ILE A 143 -24.21 -14.09 18.80
N PRO A 144 -25.20 -14.39 19.66
CA PRO A 144 -26.52 -13.78 19.60
C PRO A 144 -26.49 -12.30 20.03
N ARG A 145 -27.51 -11.54 19.65
CA ARG A 145 -27.74 -10.20 20.20
C ARG A 145 -28.03 -10.31 21.72
N PRO A 146 -27.27 -9.61 22.59
CA PRO A 146 -27.62 -9.51 24.00
C PRO A 146 -29.01 -8.89 24.22
N PRO A 147 -29.80 -9.40 25.18
CA PRO A 147 -31.08 -8.81 25.52
C PRO A 147 -30.88 -7.35 25.94
N SER A 148 -31.71 -6.46 25.40
CA SER A 148 -31.69 -5.04 25.74
C SER A 148 -32.91 -4.71 26.59
N THR A 149 -32.70 -4.16 27.78
CA THR A 149 -33.76 -3.76 28.71
C THR A 149 -34.35 -2.38 28.39
N ALA A 150 -34.08 -1.82 27.20
CA ALA A 150 -34.41 -0.44 26.85
C ALA A 150 -35.90 -0.18 26.53
N ILE A 151 -36.79 -1.16 26.70
CA ILE A 151 -38.23 -0.99 26.44
C ILE A 151 -39.00 -1.03 27.77
N ASP A 152 -39.51 0.13 28.20
CA ASP A 152 -40.38 0.25 29.37
C ASP A 152 -41.81 -0.32 29.12
N HIS A 153 -42.25 -0.35 27.86
CA HIS A 153 -43.57 -0.84 27.43
C HIS A 153 -43.50 -1.69 26.16
N LEU A 154 -43.87 -2.97 26.23
CA LEU A 154 -43.99 -3.80 25.03
C LEU A 154 -45.18 -3.31 24.18
N PRO A 155 -44.97 -2.86 22.93
CA PRO A 155 -46.07 -2.52 22.03
C PRO A 155 -46.91 -3.76 21.69
N SER A 156 -48.20 -3.56 21.38
CA SER A 156 -49.03 -4.65 20.87
C SER A 156 -48.51 -5.16 19.51
N GLU A 157 -48.88 -6.38 19.10
CA GLU A 157 -48.41 -6.95 17.82
C GLU A 157 -48.81 -6.08 16.60
N ALA A 158 -50.00 -5.47 16.65
CA ALA A 158 -50.48 -4.57 15.59
C ALA A 158 -49.66 -3.28 15.51
N GLU A 159 -49.37 -2.66 16.65
CA GLU A 159 -48.54 -1.45 16.75
C GLU A 159 -47.09 -1.74 16.34
N LEU A 160 -46.53 -2.87 16.79
CA LEU A 160 -45.20 -3.32 16.39
C LEU A 160 -45.08 -3.46 14.87
N GLY A 161 -46.10 -4.06 14.23
CA GLY A 161 -46.14 -4.25 12.78
C GLY A 161 -46.30 -2.94 12.00
N GLU A 162 -47.06 -1.97 12.51
CA GLU A 162 -47.18 -0.65 11.89
C GLU A 162 -45.90 0.18 12.01
N GLU A 163 -45.33 0.28 13.22
CA GLU A 163 -44.10 1.01 13.47
C GLU A 163 -42.92 0.41 12.71
N SER A 164 -42.84 -0.92 12.61
CA SER A 164 -41.78 -1.57 11.83
C SER A 164 -41.90 -1.29 10.32
N ARG A 165 -43.13 -1.19 9.79
CA ARG A 165 -43.36 -0.76 8.40
C ARG A 165 -42.94 0.70 8.17
N ARG A 166 -43.25 1.59 9.12
CA ARG A 166 -42.80 3.00 9.07
C ARG A 166 -41.27 3.11 9.09
N MET A 167 -40.60 2.35 9.95
CA MET A 167 -39.13 2.33 10.00
C MET A 167 -38.51 1.76 8.73
N ARG A 168 -39.09 0.71 8.13
CA ARG A 168 -38.63 0.21 6.83
C ARG A 168 -38.82 1.26 5.72
N HIS A 169 -39.93 2.00 5.71
CA HIS A 169 -40.11 3.10 4.76
C HIS A 169 -39.04 4.20 4.93
N MET A 170 -38.74 4.58 6.18
CA MET A 170 -37.63 5.49 6.47
C MET A 170 -36.31 4.93 5.93
N TYR A 171 -35.99 3.66 6.19
CA TYR A 171 -34.81 3.01 5.63
C TYR A 171 -34.73 3.11 4.08
N GLN A 172 -35.85 2.90 3.38
CA GLN A 172 -35.92 2.99 1.92
C GLN A 172 -35.64 4.40 1.38
N ILE A 173 -36.11 5.45 2.06
CA ILE A 173 -35.81 6.83 1.68
C ILE A 173 -34.30 7.09 1.74
N GLY A 174 -33.65 6.65 2.82
CA GLY A 174 -32.19 6.79 2.94
C GLY A 174 -31.42 5.91 1.95
N LEU A 175 -31.90 4.68 1.69
CA LEU A 175 -31.29 3.79 0.70
C LEU A 175 -31.31 4.41 -0.70
N LEU A 176 -32.38 5.11 -1.09
CA LEU A 176 -32.44 5.83 -2.36
C LEU A 176 -31.38 6.93 -2.45
N GLY A 177 -31.14 7.66 -1.36
CA GLY A 177 -30.06 8.65 -1.30
C GLY A 177 -28.67 8.04 -1.45
N LEU A 178 -28.41 6.88 -0.83
CA LEU A 178 -27.17 6.12 -1.00
C LEU A 178 -26.98 5.63 -2.45
N ILE A 179 -28.02 5.07 -3.07
CA ILE A 179 -27.94 4.54 -4.44
C ILE A 179 -27.65 5.67 -5.44
N ARG A 180 -28.34 6.80 -5.29
CA ARG A 180 -28.20 7.99 -6.14
C ARG A 180 -27.01 8.89 -5.79
N GLU A 181 -26.29 8.57 -4.70
CA GLU A 181 -25.20 9.39 -4.16
C GLU A 181 -25.59 10.85 -3.86
N GLN A 182 -26.84 11.06 -3.45
CA GLN A 182 -27.37 12.39 -3.11
C GLN A 182 -27.52 12.51 -1.60
N ASN A 183 -27.00 13.59 -1.00
CA ASN A 183 -27.04 13.80 0.45
C ASN A 183 -26.60 12.53 1.22
N LEU A 184 -25.43 11.98 0.85
CA LEU A 184 -24.97 10.65 1.28
C LEU A 184 -25.01 10.48 2.81
N TYR A 185 -24.34 11.37 3.55
CA TYR A 185 -24.26 11.27 5.01
C TYR A 185 -25.62 11.41 5.72
N PRO A 186 -26.47 12.42 5.39
CA PRO A 186 -27.85 12.45 5.90
C PRO A 186 -28.65 11.18 5.60
N SER A 187 -28.50 10.62 4.40
CA SER A 187 -29.20 9.42 3.96
C SER A 187 -28.76 8.18 4.75
N LEU A 188 -27.46 8.01 4.95
CA LEU A 188 -26.89 6.97 5.80
C LEU A 188 -27.36 7.12 7.26
N LYS A 189 -27.30 8.32 7.84
CA LYS A 189 -27.80 8.58 9.20
C LYS A 189 -29.29 8.28 9.34
N LEU A 190 -30.09 8.48 8.29
CA LEU A 190 -31.51 8.14 8.26
C LEU A 190 -31.73 6.62 8.22
N MET A 191 -30.96 5.88 7.43
CA MET A 191 -30.95 4.41 7.45
C MET A 191 -30.52 3.85 8.81
N GLY A 192 -29.44 4.37 9.39
CA GLY A 192 -28.92 3.94 10.69
C GLY A 192 -29.92 4.15 11.82
N ARG A 193 -30.63 5.29 11.84
CA ARG A 193 -31.72 5.54 12.78
C ARG A 193 -32.88 4.56 12.62
N ALA A 194 -33.22 4.19 11.38
CA ALA A 194 -34.28 3.22 11.11
C ALA A 194 -33.95 1.83 11.68
N LEU A 195 -32.72 1.36 11.42
CA LEU A 195 -32.24 0.08 11.94
C LEU A 195 -32.11 0.11 13.47
N ALA A 196 -31.59 1.19 14.05
CA ALA A 196 -31.52 1.36 15.50
C ALA A 196 -32.90 1.33 16.17
N ARG A 197 -33.91 1.97 15.56
CA ARG A 197 -35.28 1.96 16.07
C ARG A 197 -35.90 0.56 15.92
N LEU A 198 -35.69 -0.10 14.79
CA LEU A 198 -36.13 -1.49 14.60
C LEU A 198 -35.49 -2.44 15.62
N ASP A 199 -34.20 -2.28 15.93
CA ASP A 199 -33.55 -3.06 16.98
C ASP A 199 -34.23 -2.86 18.34
N SER A 200 -34.48 -1.59 18.72
CA SER A 200 -35.16 -1.26 19.97
C SER A 200 -36.60 -1.74 20.02
N LEU A 201 -37.35 -1.74 18.91
CA LEU A 201 -38.76 -2.18 18.89
C LEU A 201 -38.89 -3.69 19.10
N HIS A 202 -37.90 -4.47 18.66
CA HIS A 202 -37.95 -5.93 18.72
C HIS A 202 -37.38 -6.51 20.03
N GLY A 203 -36.90 -5.67 20.97
CA GLY A 203 -36.49 -6.07 22.32
C GLY A 203 -35.06 -6.57 22.46
N GLY A 204 -34.18 -6.33 21.48
CA GLY A 204 -32.80 -6.84 21.54
C GLY A 204 -32.72 -8.36 21.57
N VAL A 205 -33.68 -9.06 20.97
CA VAL A 205 -33.69 -10.54 20.88
C VAL A 205 -33.06 -11.01 19.57
N ALA A 206 -32.86 -12.32 19.39
CA ALA A 206 -32.17 -12.88 18.22
C ALA A 206 -32.68 -12.32 16.87
N ARG A 207 -33.99 -12.07 16.73
CA ARG A 207 -34.60 -11.49 15.52
C ARG A 207 -34.13 -10.06 15.19
N SER A 208 -33.70 -9.28 16.19
CA SER A 208 -33.24 -7.89 16.01
C SER A 208 -31.76 -7.78 15.62
N ARG A 209 -31.04 -8.90 15.59
CA ARG A 209 -29.60 -8.99 15.34
C ARG A 209 -29.17 -8.32 14.04
N LEU A 210 -29.91 -8.51 12.95
CA LEU A 210 -29.64 -7.85 11.67
C LEU A 210 -29.69 -6.32 11.80
N CYS A 211 -30.71 -5.80 12.49
CA CYS A 211 -30.89 -4.37 12.69
C CYS A 211 -29.79 -3.78 13.58
N TRP A 212 -29.38 -4.51 14.62
CA TRP A 212 -28.29 -4.11 15.50
C TRP A 212 -26.95 -4.02 14.75
N ILE A 213 -26.53 -5.10 14.09
CA ILE A 213 -25.27 -5.16 13.34
C ILE A 213 -25.33 -4.19 12.14
N GLY A 214 -26.46 -4.10 11.46
CA GLY A 214 -26.64 -3.17 10.34
C GLY A 214 -26.57 -1.70 10.76
N ALA A 215 -27.13 -1.34 11.92
CA ALA A 215 -26.99 0.01 12.47
C ALA A 215 -25.52 0.34 12.81
N ALA A 216 -24.80 -0.61 13.39
CA ALA A 216 -23.37 -0.48 13.66
C ALA A 216 -22.55 -0.34 12.37
N ALA A 217 -22.83 -1.12 11.34
CA ALA A 217 -22.14 -1.01 10.05
C ALA A 217 -22.37 0.35 9.37
N ILE A 218 -23.58 0.93 9.50
CA ILE A 218 -23.86 2.28 8.99
C ILE A 218 -23.13 3.35 9.80
N GLU A 219 -23.11 3.21 11.13
CA GLU A 219 -22.33 4.09 12.01
C GLU A 219 -20.85 4.06 11.61
N SER A 220 -20.30 2.87 11.41
CA SER A 220 -18.93 2.64 10.92
C SER A 220 -18.63 3.31 9.57
N ILE A 221 -19.56 3.28 8.61
CA ILE A 221 -19.39 3.99 7.33
C ILE A 221 -19.36 5.50 7.53
N VAL A 222 -20.25 6.03 8.37
CA VAL A 222 -20.36 7.47 8.61
C VAL A 222 -19.14 7.99 9.36
N ASP A 223 -18.73 7.30 10.43
CA ASP A 223 -17.61 7.70 11.29
C ASP A 223 -16.28 7.49 10.58
N GLY A 224 -16.11 6.33 9.90
CA GLY A 224 -14.90 5.99 9.15
C GLY A 224 -14.83 6.61 7.75
N GLN A 225 -15.85 7.37 7.34
CA GLN A 225 -15.99 7.94 5.98
C GLN A 225 -15.72 6.94 4.85
N LEU A 226 -16.19 5.70 5.04
CA LEU A 226 -15.90 4.61 4.12
C LEU A 226 -16.50 4.88 2.72
N LEU A 227 -15.76 4.49 1.67
CA LEU A 227 -16.12 4.76 0.27
C LEU A 227 -17.45 4.08 -0.15
N PRO A 228 -18.34 4.76 -0.89
CA PRO A 228 -19.65 4.21 -1.29
C PRO A 228 -19.54 3.25 -2.50
N ARG A 229 -18.86 2.11 -2.32
CA ARG A 229 -18.66 1.08 -3.36
C ARG A 229 -19.99 0.47 -3.84
N LYS A 230 -20.02 0.02 -5.10
CA LYS A 230 -21.19 -0.66 -5.71
C LYS A 230 -21.65 -1.89 -4.91
N SER A 231 -20.71 -2.70 -4.44
CA SER A 231 -20.90 -3.84 -3.51
C SER A 231 -21.66 -3.43 -2.25
N ARG A 232 -21.27 -2.33 -1.61
CA ARG A 232 -21.91 -1.80 -0.39
C ARG A 232 -23.34 -1.32 -0.66
N LYS A 233 -23.59 -0.65 -1.79
CA LYS A 233 -24.96 -0.29 -2.21
C LYS A 233 -25.84 -1.52 -2.40
N GLN A 234 -25.29 -2.57 -3.02
CA GLN A 234 -25.99 -3.86 -3.17
C GLN A 234 -26.25 -4.53 -1.82
N LEU A 235 -25.28 -4.49 -0.90
CA LEU A 235 -25.42 -5.01 0.47
C LEU A 235 -26.58 -4.33 1.22
N PHE A 236 -26.62 -3.00 1.25
CA PHE A 236 -27.72 -2.27 1.89
C PHE A 236 -29.07 -2.42 1.17
N SER A 237 -29.06 -2.69 -0.14
CA SER A 237 -30.27 -3.07 -0.87
C SER A 237 -30.78 -4.47 -0.49
N ARG A 238 -29.87 -5.41 -0.20
CA ARG A 238 -30.23 -6.73 0.33
C ARG A 238 -30.86 -6.60 1.71
N ILE A 239 -30.35 -5.74 2.59
CA ILE A 239 -30.95 -5.50 3.91
C ILE A 239 -32.43 -5.12 3.81
N ASP A 240 -32.86 -4.27 2.86
CA ASP A 240 -34.30 -3.96 2.72
C ASP A 240 -35.15 -5.21 2.42
N ARG A 241 -34.62 -6.16 1.63
CA ARG A 241 -35.30 -7.42 1.33
C ARG A 241 -35.45 -8.28 2.58
N GLU A 242 -34.43 -8.29 3.42
CA GLU A 242 -34.39 -9.02 4.69
C GLU A 242 -35.31 -8.38 5.73
N LEU A 243 -35.35 -7.04 5.79
CA LEU A 243 -36.32 -6.30 6.58
C LEU A 243 -37.76 -6.63 6.17
N LYS A 244 -38.03 -6.84 4.88
CA LYS A 244 -39.34 -7.31 4.41
C LYS A 244 -39.70 -8.69 5.01
N GLN A 245 -38.75 -9.62 5.04
CA GLN A 245 -38.98 -10.96 5.58
C GLN A 245 -39.17 -10.95 7.09
N LEU A 246 -38.39 -10.13 7.80
CA LEU A 246 -38.50 -9.91 9.23
C LEU A 246 -39.89 -9.39 9.65
N LEU A 247 -40.54 -8.58 8.80
CA LEU A 247 -41.92 -8.11 9.01
C LEU A 247 -42.98 -9.20 8.84
N ILE A 248 -42.68 -10.26 8.07
CA ILE A 248 -43.65 -11.34 7.75
C ILE A 248 -43.61 -12.43 8.83
N GLY A 249 -42.42 -12.78 9.34
CA GLY A 249 -42.22 -13.91 10.23
C GLY A 249 -41.43 -13.55 11.49
N PRO A 250 -41.99 -13.72 12.72
CA PRO A 250 -41.29 -13.38 13.96
C PRO A 250 -40.10 -14.31 14.28
N ALA A 251 -40.03 -15.48 13.64
CA ALA A 251 -38.95 -16.46 13.76
C ALA A 251 -37.89 -16.33 12.65
N TYR A 252 -37.94 -15.28 11.84
CA TYR A 252 -36.98 -15.09 10.75
C TYR A 252 -35.59 -14.74 11.28
N GLU A 253 -34.57 -15.45 10.77
CA GLU A 253 -33.17 -15.15 11.04
C GLU A 253 -32.46 -14.77 9.72
N ALA A 254 -31.69 -13.69 9.76
CA ALA A 254 -30.96 -13.22 8.60
C ALA A 254 -29.83 -14.20 8.20
N PRO A 255 -29.52 -14.34 6.90
CA PRO A 255 -28.44 -15.18 6.42
C PRO A 255 -27.09 -14.81 7.04
N ARG A 256 -26.32 -15.83 7.45
CA ARG A 256 -25.01 -15.64 8.08
C ARG A 256 -24.02 -14.85 7.22
N HIS A 257 -24.02 -15.04 5.90
CA HIS A 257 -23.13 -14.31 4.99
C HIS A 257 -23.40 -12.80 5.01
N LEU A 258 -24.67 -12.39 5.13
CA LEU A 258 -25.05 -10.98 5.23
C LEU A 258 -24.50 -10.35 6.51
N LEU A 259 -24.60 -11.06 7.64
CA LEU A 259 -24.03 -10.62 8.90
C LEU A 259 -22.50 -10.52 8.81
N LYS A 260 -21.83 -11.47 8.15
CA LYS A 260 -20.38 -11.43 7.89
C LYS A 260 -19.97 -10.18 7.11
N GLU A 261 -20.70 -9.85 6.04
CA GLU A 261 -20.43 -8.64 5.24
C GLU A 261 -20.62 -7.35 6.05
N LEU A 262 -21.61 -7.29 6.95
CA LEU A 262 -21.80 -6.13 7.82
C LEU A 262 -20.72 -6.03 8.91
N LEU A 263 -20.34 -7.14 9.52
CA LEU A 263 -19.26 -7.19 10.51
C LEU A 263 -17.92 -6.79 9.89
N TYR A 264 -17.67 -7.14 8.63
CA TYR A 264 -16.51 -6.67 7.89
C TYR A 264 -16.46 -5.13 7.81
N LEU A 265 -17.59 -4.47 7.50
CA LEU A 265 -17.63 -3.00 7.47
C LEU A 265 -17.40 -2.38 8.86
N VAL A 266 -17.84 -3.05 9.93
CA VAL A 266 -17.55 -2.62 11.31
C VAL A 266 -16.06 -2.74 11.64
N ALA A 267 -15.42 -3.85 11.23
CA ALA A 267 -13.99 -4.09 11.43
C ALA A 267 -13.09 -3.18 10.58
N LEU A 268 -13.55 -2.83 9.37
CA LEU A 268 -12.83 -1.96 8.44
C LEU A 268 -12.80 -0.50 8.88
N SER A 269 -13.78 -0.07 9.66
CA SER A 269 -13.76 1.25 10.29
C SER A 269 -13.00 1.21 11.62
N ASP A 270 -12.11 2.17 11.86
CA ASP A 270 -11.58 2.49 13.20
C ASP A 270 -12.51 3.45 13.98
N GLY A 271 -13.80 3.46 13.62
CA GLY A 271 -14.80 4.31 14.25
C GLY A 271 -14.91 4.03 15.75
N GLN A 272 -15.16 5.11 16.51
CA GLN A 272 -15.36 5.08 17.97
C GLN A 272 -16.84 5.21 18.36
N GLY A 273 -17.74 5.03 17.39
CA GLY A 273 -19.17 5.08 17.61
C GLY A 273 -19.63 4.05 18.66
N PRO A 274 -20.64 4.37 19.48
CA PRO A 274 -21.04 3.51 20.60
C PRO A 274 -21.54 2.13 20.15
N ARG A 275 -22.22 2.03 18.99
CA ARG A 275 -22.79 0.76 18.50
C ARG A 275 -21.73 -0.09 17.80
N SER A 276 -20.90 0.54 16.99
CA SER A 276 -19.77 -0.11 16.33
C SER A 276 -18.78 -0.67 17.36
N ARG A 277 -18.50 0.08 18.44
CA ARG A 277 -17.70 -0.40 19.57
C ARG A 277 -18.33 -1.60 20.28
N GLU A 278 -19.62 -1.53 20.62
CA GLU A 278 -20.35 -2.65 21.26
C GLU A 278 -20.26 -3.93 20.40
N VAL A 279 -20.51 -3.82 19.09
CA VAL A 279 -20.43 -4.96 18.16
C VAL A 279 -19.00 -5.48 18.05
N ARG A 280 -18.00 -4.59 17.96
CA ARG A 280 -16.58 -4.96 17.82
C ARG A 280 -16.08 -5.72 19.05
N GLU A 281 -16.35 -5.22 20.24
CA GLU A 281 -15.97 -5.85 21.51
C GLU A 281 -16.65 -7.21 21.67
N LEU A 282 -17.96 -7.28 21.41
CA LEU A 282 -18.73 -8.49 21.60
C LEU A 282 -18.36 -9.60 20.61
N HIS A 283 -18.09 -9.25 19.35
CA HIS A 283 -17.65 -10.20 18.33
C HIS A 283 -16.14 -10.47 18.35
N GLY A 284 -15.38 -9.77 19.20
CA GLY A 284 -13.93 -9.89 19.27
C GLY A 284 -13.24 -9.54 17.95
N LEU A 285 -13.75 -8.53 17.25
CA LEU A 285 -13.21 -8.12 15.95
C LEU A 285 -11.89 -7.36 16.16
N ALA A 286 -10.79 -7.91 15.65
CA ALA A 286 -9.51 -7.23 15.64
C ALA A 286 -9.51 -6.07 14.63
N PRO A 287 -8.78 -4.97 14.89
CA PRO A 287 -8.57 -3.93 13.89
C PRO A 287 -7.83 -4.53 12.68
N LEU A 288 -8.29 -4.19 11.48
CA LEU A 288 -7.63 -4.60 10.25
C LEU A 288 -6.35 -3.77 10.04
N PRO A 289 -5.29 -4.33 9.42
CA PRO A 289 -4.05 -3.61 9.18
C PRO A 289 -4.13 -2.61 8.02
N PHE A 290 -5.33 -2.36 7.49
CA PHE A 290 -5.59 -1.51 6.33
C PHE A 290 -6.95 -0.80 6.44
N THR A 291 -7.10 0.27 5.68
CA THR A 291 -8.37 0.99 5.47
C THR A 291 -8.82 0.81 4.02
N ASP A 292 -10.09 1.11 3.73
CA ASP A 292 -10.58 1.02 2.34
C ASP A 292 -9.96 2.06 1.40
N HIS A 293 -9.52 3.20 1.92
CA HIS A 293 -8.74 4.19 1.19
C HIS A 293 -7.35 3.66 0.85
N LEU A 294 -6.66 3.05 1.82
CA LEU A 294 -5.36 2.41 1.56
C LEU A 294 -5.49 1.31 0.50
N LEU A 295 -6.53 0.48 0.59
CA LEU A 295 -6.80 -0.55 -0.41
C LEU A 295 -7.07 0.04 -1.81
N GLU A 296 -7.82 1.14 -1.89
CA GLU A 296 -8.06 1.85 -3.16
C GLU A 296 -6.74 2.37 -3.77
N GLU A 297 -5.91 3.00 -2.96
CA GLU A 297 -4.62 3.54 -3.39
C GLU A 297 -3.66 2.44 -3.85
N GLU A 298 -3.49 1.39 -3.05
CA GLU A 298 -2.60 0.28 -3.37
C GLU A 298 -3.13 -0.55 -4.55
N SER A 299 -4.44 -0.70 -4.70
CA SER A 299 -5.04 -1.32 -5.89
C SER A 299 -4.75 -0.52 -7.16
N GLN A 300 -4.89 0.81 -7.12
CA GLN A 300 -4.51 1.66 -8.25
C GLN A 300 -3.02 1.55 -8.55
N ARG A 301 -2.18 1.44 -7.53
CA ARG A 301 -0.74 1.20 -7.71
C ARG A 301 -0.50 -0.09 -8.44
N LEU A 302 -1.14 -1.20 -8.08
CA LEU A 302 -1.00 -2.50 -8.74
C LEU A 302 -1.47 -2.48 -10.21
N SER A 303 -2.44 -1.63 -10.55
CA SER A 303 -2.94 -1.46 -11.92
C SER A 303 -2.16 -0.46 -12.78
N GLY A 304 -1.26 0.36 -12.21
CA GLY A 304 -0.35 1.27 -12.96
C GLY A 304 0.72 0.53 -13.78
N PRO A 305 1.69 1.17 -14.44
CA PRO A 305 2.76 0.50 -15.20
C PRO A 305 3.81 -0.20 -14.30
N GLY A 306 4.47 -1.26 -14.82
CA GLY A 306 5.37 -2.12 -14.05
C GLY A 306 6.71 -1.45 -13.70
N GLN A 307 7.39 -1.89 -12.64
CA GLN A 307 8.61 -1.24 -12.14
C GLN A 307 9.74 -1.21 -13.18
N SER A 308 9.90 -2.28 -13.97
CA SER A 308 10.89 -2.34 -15.06
C SER A 308 10.60 -1.32 -16.16
N VAL A 309 9.34 -1.20 -16.58
CA VAL A 309 8.88 -0.21 -17.57
C VAL A 309 9.11 1.21 -17.05
N MET A 310 8.74 1.48 -15.80
CA MET A 310 8.95 2.78 -15.17
C MET A 310 10.43 3.13 -15.03
N ARG A 311 11.29 2.14 -14.75
CA ARG A 311 12.74 2.29 -14.71
C ARG A 311 13.30 2.66 -16.09
N SER A 312 12.97 1.89 -17.12
CA SER A 312 13.40 2.17 -18.50
C SER A 312 12.94 3.54 -18.98
N LEU A 313 11.69 3.89 -18.69
CA LEU A 313 11.08 5.18 -19.03
C LEU A 313 11.77 6.34 -18.31
N SER A 314 12.01 6.21 -17.01
CA SER A 314 12.77 7.21 -16.24
C SER A 314 14.18 7.40 -16.77
N THR A 315 14.88 6.30 -17.09
CA THR A 315 16.23 6.37 -17.66
C THR A 315 16.22 7.16 -18.99
N ALA A 316 15.27 6.86 -19.89
CA ALA A 316 15.11 7.58 -21.14
C ALA A 316 14.79 9.08 -20.93
N ILE A 317 13.93 9.41 -19.95
CA ILE A 317 13.60 10.81 -19.63
C ILE A 317 14.81 11.54 -19.04
N ARG A 318 15.64 10.88 -18.22
CA ARG A 318 16.87 11.47 -17.66
C ARG A 318 17.92 11.74 -18.73
N GLU A 319 18.07 10.86 -19.71
CA GLU A 319 18.95 11.10 -20.86
C GLU A 319 18.54 12.34 -21.65
N GLU A 320 17.24 12.50 -21.91
CA GLU A 320 16.70 13.70 -22.57
C GLU A 320 16.87 14.96 -21.69
N LEU A 321 16.66 14.86 -20.36
CA LEU A 321 16.89 15.96 -19.43
C LEU A 321 18.36 16.37 -19.33
N ALA A 322 19.29 15.42 -19.39
CA ALA A 322 20.72 15.70 -19.45
C ALA A 322 21.06 16.54 -20.68
N GLY A 323 20.52 16.20 -21.84
CA GLY A 323 20.68 17.00 -23.07
C GLY A 323 20.12 18.43 -22.94
N VAL A 324 18.98 18.60 -22.27
CA VAL A 324 18.40 19.93 -21.97
C VAL A 324 19.32 20.75 -21.06
N LYS A 325 19.88 20.15 -20.01
CA LYS A 325 20.80 20.81 -19.08
C LYS A 325 22.09 21.24 -19.77
N ASP A 326 22.67 20.37 -20.60
CA ASP A 326 23.88 20.68 -21.36
C ASP A 326 23.65 21.89 -22.30
N MET A 327 22.48 21.95 -22.96
CA MET A 327 22.11 23.11 -23.77
C MET A 327 21.94 24.38 -22.94
N LEU A 328 21.34 24.30 -21.75
CA LEU A 328 21.22 25.45 -20.85
C LEU A 328 22.57 25.98 -20.39
N ASP A 329 23.52 25.10 -20.04
CA ASP A 329 24.88 25.47 -19.65
C ASP A 329 25.63 26.15 -20.81
N LEU A 330 25.50 25.64 -22.04
CA LEU A 330 26.10 26.27 -23.23
C LEU A 330 25.49 27.65 -23.54
N ILE A 331 24.18 27.82 -23.33
CA ILE A 331 23.47 29.10 -23.51
C ILE A 331 23.94 30.10 -22.45
N GLU A 332 24.04 29.69 -21.18
CA GLU A 332 24.53 30.54 -20.09
C GLU A 332 25.97 31.01 -20.32
N ARG A 333 26.84 30.12 -20.81
CA ARG A 333 28.24 30.42 -21.14
C ARG A 333 28.42 31.24 -22.43
N GLY A 334 27.35 31.48 -23.18
CA GLY A 334 27.39 32.23 -24.45
C GLY A 334 28.11 31.51 -25.59
N VAL A 335 28.26 30.17 -25.51
CA VAL A 335 28.91 29.33 -26.53
C VAL A 335 27.93 28.44 -27.30
N ALA A 336 26.63 28.72 -27.14
CA ALA A 336 25.56 27.98 -27.81
C ALA A 336 25.55 28.20 -29.34
N GLN A 337 25.08 27.19 -30.07
CA GLN A 337 24.89 27.29 -31.51
C GLN A 337 23.64 28.13 -31.84
N PRO A 338 23.54 28.70 -33.05
CA PRO A 338 22.41 29.56 -33.45
C PRO A 338 21.03 28.88 -33.27
N ASP A 339 20.97 27.57 -33.50
CA ASP A 339 19.74 26.79 -33.43
C ASP A 339 19.45 26.22 -32.02
N SER A 340 20.34 26.43 -31.04
CA SER A 340 20.23 25.83 -29.71
C SER A 340 18.95 26.24 -28.97
N LEU A 341 18.49 27.48 -29.11
CA LEU A 341 17.25 27.96 -28.48
C LEU A 341 15.99 27.32 -29.10
N THR A 342 16.00 27.12 -30.42
CA THR A 342 14.92 26.43 -31.14
C THR A 342 14.86 24.95 -30.75
N ASN A 343 16.03 24.30 -30.66
CA ASN A 343 16.15 22.90 -30.23
C ASN A 343 15.72 22.72 -28.77
N LEU A 344 16.12 23.64 -27.87
CA LEU A 344 15.71 23.65 -26.48
C LEU A 344 14.18 23.76 -26.35
N HIS A 345 13.55 24.68 -27.09
CA HIS A 345 12.08 24.81 -27.11
C HIS A 345 11.40 23.51 -27.55
N ALA A 346 11.90 22.87 -28.62
CA ALA A 346 11.34 21.62 -29.13
C ALA A 346 11.48 20.46 -28.11
N GLN A 347 12.65 20.31 -27.49
CA GLN A 347 12.89 19.27 -26.48
C GLN A 347 12.04 19.45 -25.23
N LEU A 348 11.95 20.68 -24.70
CA LEU A 348 11.09 21.00 -23.55
C LEU A 348 9.62 20.68 -23.85
N GLY A 349 9.15 20.96 -25.06
CA GLY A 349 7.78 20.66 -25.48
C GLY A 349 7.51 19.17 -25.59
N LYS A 350 8.48 18.39 -26.10
CA LYS A 350 8.40 16.92 -26.15
C LYS A 350 8.41 16.32 -24.75
N LEU A 351 9.32 16.77 -23.88
CA LEU A 351 9.42 16.33 -22.49
C LEU A 351 8.15 16.64 -21.70
N SER A 352 7.61 17.85 -21.80
CA SER A 352 6.36 18.25 -21.13
C SER A 352 5.19 17.31 -21.49
N LYS A 353 5.02 17.00 -22.77
CA LYS A 353 3.98 16.05 -23.23
C LYS A 353 4.22 14.64 -22.72
N THR A 354 5.48 14.18 -22.73
CA THR A 354 5.86 12.85 -22.25
C THR A 354 5.57 12.72 -20.75
N LEU A 355 5.94 13.72 -19.95
CA LEU A 355 5.65 13.74 -18.50
C LEU A 355 4.15 13.70 -18.21
N GLY A 356 3.33 14.42 -18.99
CA GLY A 356 1.87 14.33 -18.90
C GLY A 356 1.33 12.93 -19.21
N MET A 357 1.86 12.26 -20.23
CA MET A 357 1.47 10.88 -20.60
C MET A 357 1.80 9.86 -19.50
N VAL A 358 2.87 10.09 -18.74
CA VAL A 358 3.36 9.21 -17.66
C VAL A 358 2.72 9.55 -16.31
N GLY A 359 1.82 10.54 -16.27
CA GLY A 359 1.08 10.94 -15.07
C GLY A 359 1.82 11.95 -14.18
N LEU A 360 3.01 12.42 -14.59
CA LEU A 360 3.77 13.47 -13.91
C LEU A 360 3.27 14.87 -14.32
N ASN A 361 1.98 15.13 -14.07
CA ASN A 361 1.27 16.32 -14.54
C ASN A 361 1.87 17.65 -14.02
N SER A 362 2.32 17.66 -12.77
CA SER A 362 2.96 18.85 -12.16
C SER A 362 4.31 19.16 -12.82
N ALA A 363 5.14 18.15 -13.06
CA ALA A 363 6.41 18.29 -13.78
C ALA A 363 6.19 18.72 -15.24
N GLY A 364 5.19 18.12 -15.91
CA GLY A 364 4.81 18.50 -17.28
C GLY A 364 4.37 19.96 -17.37
N THR A 365 3.58 20.42 -16.38
CA THR A 365 3.09 21.80 -16.30
C THR A 365 4.21 22.79 -16.01
N ALA A 366 5.16 22.46 -15.12
CA ALA A 366 6.33 23.29 -14.82
C ALA A 366 7.15 23.60 -16.09
N LEU A 367 7.42 22.59 -16.93
CA LEU A 367 8.09 22.80 -18.23
C LEU A 367 7.21 23.60 -19.20
N GLN A 368 5.89 23.32 -19.23
CA GLN A 368 4.97 23.97 -20.14
C GLN A 368 4.86 25.49 -19.89
N THR A 369 4.93 25.91 -18.63
CA THR A 369 4.95 27.33 -18.24
C THR A 369 6.17 28.08 -18.77
N GLN A 370 7.30 27.41 -19.00
CA GLN A 370 8.52 28.04 -19.53
C GLN A 370 8.56 28.11 -21.06
N LEU A 371 7.74 27.31 -21.77
CA LEU A 371 7.75 27.26 -23.24
C LEU A 371 7.58 28.62 -23.93
N PRO A 372 6.66 29.52 -23.50
CA PRO A 372 6.50 30.84 -24.12
C PRO A 372 7.77 31.71 -24.00
N THR A 373 8.46 31.63 -22.86
CA THR A 373 9.70 32.37 -22.61
C THR A 373 10.82 31.87 -23.53
N VAL A 374 10.99 30.55 -23.65
CA VAL A 374 12.00 29.97 -24.56
C VAL A 374 11.66 30.24 -26.03
N ALA A 375 10.38 30.26 -26.40
CA ALA A 375 9.95 30.63 -27.75
C ALA A 375 10.33 32.09 -28.09
N ALA A 376 10.19 33.01 -27.13
CA ALA A 376 10.61 34.40 -27.31
C ALA A 376 12.14 34.54 -27.48
N TRP A 377 12.93 33.73 -26.76
CA TRP A 377 14.38 33.67 -26.95
C TRP A 377 14.76 33.13 -28.33
N ALA A 378 14.11 32.05 -28.79
CA ALA A 378 14.33 31.51 -30.12
C ALA A 378 14.02 32.53 -31.23
N ALA A 379 12.97 33.35 -31.04
CA ALA A 379 12.60 34.40 -31.99
C ALA A 379 13.57 35.60 -31.99
N SER A 380 14.16 35.93 -30.84
CA SER A 380 15.11 37.05 -30.69
C SER A 380 16.57 36.65 -30.91
N GLY A 381 16.88 35.34 -30.89
CA GLY A 381 18.23 34.80 -30.99
C GLY A 381 19.08 34.98 -29.73
N VAL A 382 18.52 35.53 -28.65
CA VAL A 382 19.24 35.80 -27.39
C VAL A 382 18.39 35.40 -26.20
N ALA A 383 19.01 34.74 -25.22
CA ALA A 383 18.39 34.48 -23.93
C ALA A 383 18.36 35.77 -23.11
N ASP A 384 17.27 36.54 -23.27
CA ASP A 384 17.08 37.80 -22.55
C ASP A 384 16.74 37.51 -21.07
N SER A 385 17.69 37.85 -20.20
CA SER A 385 17.66 37.92 -18.72
C SER A 385 18.13 36.67 -17.91
N PRO A 386 19.18 36.82 -17.07
CA PRO A 386 19.63 35.78 -16.13
C PRO A 386 18.54 35.22 -15.18
N PRO A 387 17.59 36.02 -14.67
CA PRO A 387 16.51 35.50 -13.83
C PRO A 387 15.58 34.52 -14.54
N ALA A 388 15.36 34.67 -15.85
CA ALA A 388 14.50 33.78 -16.61
C ALA A 388 15.21 32.46 -16.97
N LEU A 389 16.53 32.49 -17.20
CA LEU A 389 17.37 31.29 -17.30
C LEU A 389 17.36 30.48 -15.99
N LEU A 390 17.49 31.16 -14.84
CA LEU A 390 17.42 30.51 -13.52
C LEU A 390 16.08 29.80 -13.30
N ARG A 391 14.95 30.45 -13.60
CA ARG A 391 13.63 29.81 -13.47
C ARG A 391 13.47 28.57 -14.35
N LEU A 392 14.04 28.58 -15.56
CA LEU A 392 14.03 27.42 -16.43
C LEU A 392 14.93 26.29 -15.86
N ALA A 393 16.10 26.63 -15.31
CA ALA A 393 16.95 25.68 -14.63
C ALA A 393 16.25 25.05 -13.41
N ASP A 394 15.56 25.85 -12.59
CA ASP A 394 14.78 25.38 -11.44
C ASP A 394 13.67 24.42 -11.87
N ALA A 395 12.94 24.74 -12.95
CA ALA A 395 11.92 23.86 -13.50
C ALA A 395 12.50 22.54 -14.01
N VAL A 396 13.67 22.56 -14.66
CA VAL A 396 14.36 21.35 -15.14
C VAL A 396 14.86 20.49 -13.98
N LEU A 397 15.41 21.10 -12.92
CA LEU A 397 15.84 20.40 -11.71
C LEU A 397 14.66 19.77 -10.96
N TYR A 398 13.56 20.51 -10.82
CA TYR A 398 12.32 19.97 -10.25
C TYR A 398 11.82 18.76 -11.03
N VAL A 399 11.80 18.82 -12.36
CA VAL A 399 11.39 17.69 -13.21
C VAL A 399 12.31 16.49 -13.04
N GLU A 400 13.63 16.70 -13.03
CA GLU A 400 14.59 15.62 -12.79
C GLU A 400 14.34 14.93 -11.44
N SER A 401 14.05 15.70 -10.39
CA SER A 401 13.74 15.16 -9.07
C SER A 401 12.47 14.30 -9.06
N MET A 402 11.44 14.72 -9.80
CA MET A 402 10.18 13.98 -9.93
C MET A 402 10.38 12.67 -10.73
N VAL A 403 11.19 12.70 -11.79
CA VAL A 403 11.58 11.51 -12.57
C VAL A 403 12.47 10.58 -11.73
N GLY A 404 13.30 11.14 -10.84
CA GLY A 404 14.04 10.45 -9.77
C GLY A 404 13.23 9.40 -9.03
N ASN A 405 12.02 9.79 -8.62
CA ASN A 405 11.11 8.96 -7.83
C ASN A 405 10.45 7.83 -8.62
N LEU A 406 10.36 7.99 -9.94
CA LEU A 406 9.74 6.99 -10.82
C LEU A 406 10.53 5.66 -10.80
N GLU A 407 11.85 5.73 -10.64
CA GLU A 407 12.76 4.57 -10.63
C GLU A 407 12.76 3.78 -9.33
N ARG A 408 12.64 4.47 -8.19
CA ARG A 408 12.88 3.82 -6.87
C ARG A 408 11.71 2.94 -6.44
N GLY A 409 10.64 2.88 -7.24
CA GLY A 409 9.34 2.43 -6.80
C GLY A 409 8.80 3.42 -5.77
N GLU A 410 7.51 3.72 -5.83
CA GLU A 410 6.87 4.63 -4.89
C GLU A 410 6.82 4.02 -3.48
N ARG A 411 7.97 3.89 -2.81
CA ARG A 411 8.09 3.50 -1.41
C ARG A 411 7.34 4.54 -0.60
N ARG A 412 6.52 4.05 0.33
CA ARG A 412 5.47 4.69 1.17
C ARG A 412 5.76 6.04 1.84
N ILE A 413 6.89 6.68 1.63
CA ILE A 413 7.39 7.65 2.60
C ILE A 413 7.01 9.09 2.24
N ILE A 414 6.98 9.51 0.96
CA ILE A 414 6.64 10.91 0.62
C ILE A 414 6.03 10.97 -0.79
N ARG A 415 4.71 11.15 -0.90
CA ARG A 415 4.12 11.72 -2.12
C ARG A 415 4.53 13.19 -2.15
N PRO A 416 5.26 13.68 -3.16
CA PRO A 416 5.55 15.11 -3.26
C PRO A 416 4.22 15.86 -3.37
N THR A 417 4.02 16.88 -2.55
CA THR A 417 2.96 17.85 -2.79
C THR A 417 3.23 18.47 -4.17
N PRO A 418 2.25 18.50 -5.10
CA PRO A 418 2.45 19.15 -6.38
C PRO A 418 2.92 20.59 -6.16
N ALA A 419 4.08 20.96 -6.71
CA ALA A 419 4.56 22.34 -6.64
C ALA A 419 3.60 23.25 -7.42
N GLU A 420 3.25 24.41 -6.85
CA GLU A 420 2.60 25.47 -7.61
C GLU A 420 3.61 26.13 -8.57
N PRO A 421 3.17 26.63 -9.74
CA PRO A 421 4.05 27.32 -10.68
C PRO A 421 4.78 28.50 -10.01
N GLY A 422 6.11 28.51 -10.04
CA GLY A 422 6.95 29.52 -9.41
C GLY A 422 7.56 29.13 -8.05
N GLN A 423 7.23 27.95 -7.50
CA GLN A 423 7.82 27.40 -6.28
C GLN A 423 8.69 26.14 -6.54
N GLU A 424 9.12 25.93 -7.79
CA GLU A 424 9.86 24.74 -8.20
C GLU A 424 11.19 24.58 -7.46
N ALA A 425 11.89 25.69 -7.19
CA ALA A 425 13.17 25.68 -6.46
C ALA A 425 13.01 25.21 -5.00
N ASP A 426 11.97 25.70 -4.30
CA ASP A 426 11.69 25.29 -2.91
C ASP A 426 11.24 23.83 -2.86
N ALA A 427 10.39 23.41 -3.80
CA ALA A 427 9.96 22.02 -3.92
C ALA A 427 11.14 21.07 -4.21
N PHE A 428 12.06 21.47 -5.09
CA PHE A 428 13.30 20.74 -5.37
C PHE A 428 14.20 20.65 -4.14
N ALA A 429 14.40 21.75 -3.40
CA ALA A 429 15.24 21.76 -2.20
C ALA A 429 14.68 20.84 -1.10
N VAL A 430 13.36 20.89 -0.87
CA VAL A 430 12.67 19.97 0.05
C VAL A 430 12.84 18.52 -0.40
N HIS A 431 12.75 18.27 -1.71
CA HIS A 431 12.95 16.94 -2.27
C HIS A 431 14.38 16.41 -2.08
N GLN A 432 15.39 17.23 -2.36
CA GLN A 432 16.79 16.85 -2.17
C GLN A 432 17.12 16.56 -0.71
N LEU A 433 16.55 17.34 0.22
CA LEU A 433 16.67 17.06 1.65
C LEU A 433 16.02 15.72 2.01
N ALA A 434 14.84 15.41 1.46
CA ALA A 434 14.20 14.12 1.67
C ALA A 434 15.01 12.94 1.10
N GLU A 435 15.59 13.09 -0.09
CA GLU A 435 16.45 12.07 -0.70
C GLU A 435 17.74 11.85 0.10
N ALA A 436 18.42 12.93 0.49
CA ALA A 436 19.60 12.86 1.33
C ALA A 436 19.29 12.13 2.65
N ARG A 437 18.10 12.37 3.24
CA ARG A 437 17.65 11.65 4.43
C ARG A 437 17.51 10.15 4.18
N ILE A 438 16.92 9.74 3.06
CA ILE A 438 16.77 8.32 2.70
C ILE A 438 18.15 7.65 2.55
N VAL A 439 19.08 8.29 1.84
CA VAL A 439 20.43 7.76 1.63
C VAL A 439 21.15 7.58 2.96
N VAL A 440 21.07 8.55 3.87
CA VAL A 440 21.69 8.46 5.20
C VAL A 440 21.07 7.33 6.03
N ILE A 441 19.76 7.09 5.93
CA ILE A 441 19.10 5.97 6.62
C ILE A 441 19.56 4.61 6.06
N GLU A 442 19.64 4.47 4.73
CA GLU A 442 20.10 3.22 4.12
C GLU A 442 21.57 2.94 4.41
N GLU A 443 22.43 3.95 4.40
CA GLU A 443 23.83 3.84 4.82
C GLU A 443 23.94 3.47 6.31
N ALA A 444 23.09 4.07 7.16
CA ALA A 444 23.04 3.73 8.58
C ALA A 444 22.69 2.25 8.80
N LYS A 445 21.69 1.73 8.08
CA LYS A 445 21.31 0.31 8.12
C LYS A 445 22.44 -0.59 7.63
N ALA A 446 23.08 -0.25 6.52
CA ALA A 446 24.21 -1.01 6.00
C ALA A 446 25.37 -1.08 7.01
N GLY A 447 25.64 0.03 7.71
CA GLY A 447 26.62 0.09 8.80
C GLY A 447 26.27 -0.82 9.98
N LEU A 448 25.01 -0.84 10.42
CA LEU A 448 24.55 -1.74 11.50
C LEU A 448 24.61 -3.21 11.08
N ALA A 449 24.20 -3.53 9.85
CA ALA A 449 24.27 -4.88 9.30
C ALA A 449 25.73 -5.38 9.16
N LEU A 450 26.66 -4.50 8.81
CA LEU A 450 28.09 -4.80 8.83
C LEU A 450 28.56 -5.10 10.25
N ALA A 451 28.21 -4.26 11.23
CA ALA A 451 28.62 -4.46 12.62
C ALA A 451 28.16 -5.80 13.18
N LYS A 452 26.89 -6.20 12.94
CA LYS A 452 26.37 -7.50 13.38
C LYS A 452 27.13 -8.67 12.75
N ARG A 453 27.35 -8.65 11.43
CA ARG A 453 28.12 -9.70 10.74
C ARG A 453 29.54 -9.83 11.29
N ALA A 454 30.19 -8.71 11.57
CA ALA A 454 31.53 -8.68 12.15
C ALA A 454 31.56 -9.24 13.58
N ILE A 455 30.53 -8.96 14.40
CA ILE A 455 30.38 -9.54 15.75
C ILE A 455 30.18 -11.05 15.68
N THR A 456 29.37 -11.54 14.74
CA THR A 456 29.21 -12.98 14.50
C THR A 456 30.54 -13.63 14.10
N ALA A 457 31.28 -13.02 13.16
CA ALA A 457 32.59 -13.52 12.75
C ALA A 457 33.62 -13.50 13.90
N TYR A 458 33.58 -12.51 14.79
CA TYR A 458 34.41 -12.45 16.00
C TYR A 458 34.10 -13.58 17.00
N LEU A 459 32.81 -13.93 17.15
CA LEU A 459 32.38 -15.07 17.97
C LEU A 459 32.87 -16.41 17.38
N GLU A 460 32.68 -16.62 16.08
CA GLU A 460 33.07 -17.84 15.37
C GLU A 460 34.60 -18.04 15.33
N SER A 461 35.37 -16.95 15.31
CA SER A 461 36.83 -16.99 15.33
C SER A 461 37.44 -17.08 16.73
N ASN A 462 36.61 -17.34 17.76
CA ASN A 462 37.05 -17.43 19.15
C ASN A 462 37.77 -16.16 19.65
N GLY A 463 37.31 -14.99 19.18
CA GLY A 463 37.78 -13.67 19.63
C GLY A 463 38.86 -13.02 18.78
N ASP A 464 38.99 -13.38 17.50
CA ASP A 464 39.93 -12.69 16.60
C ASP A 464 39.52 -11.23 16.36
N LYS A 465 40.28 -10.31 16.95
CA LYS A 465 40.05 -8.87 16.91
C LYS A 465 40.12 -8.27 15.50
N LEU A 466 40.78 -8.93 14.55
CA LEU A 466 40.85 -8.48 13.15
C LEU A 466 39.45 -8.30 12.55
N ASN A 467 38.48 -9.14 12.93
CA ASN A 467 37.11 -9.07 12.45
C ASN A 467 36.39 -7.78 12.89
N LEU A 468 36.83 -7.14 13.99
CA LEU A 468 36.21 -5.94 14.55
C LEU A 468 36.89 -4.64 14.15
N ALA A 469 38.02 -4.67 13.45
CA ALA A 469 38.88 -3.50 13.24
C ALA A 469 38.16 -2.26 12.66
N ASN A 470 37.21 -2.48 11.75
CA ASN A 470 36.47 -1.40 11.09
C ASN A 470 35.14 -1.06 11.78
N VAL A 471 34.67 -1.89 12.71
CA VAL A 471 33.33 -1.78 13.29
C VAL A 471 33.13 -0.49 14.10
N PRO A 472 34.06 -0.07 14.98
CA PRO A 472 33.91 1.19 15.72
C PRO A 472 33.79 2.40 14.79
N ALA A 473 34.63 2.48 13.75
CA ALA A 473 34.59 3.58 12.79
C ALA A 473 33.27 3.60 12.01
N SER A 474 32.78 2.45 11.55
CA SER A 474 31.48 2.33 10.89
C SER A 474 30.33 2.78 11.81
N LEU A 475 30.30 2.33 13.07
CA LEU A 475 29.24 2.74 14.01
C LEU A 475 29.34 4.22 14.39
N GLN A 476 30.53 4.81 14.47
CA GLN A 476 30.66 6.27 14.67
C GLN A 476 30.16 7.06 13.45
N ALA A 477 30.35 6.54 12.23
CA ALA A 477 29.76 7.14 11.02
C ALA A 477 28.22 7.07 11.05
N VAL A 478 27.66 5.91 11.45
CA VAL A 478 26.20 5.73 11.65
C VAL A 478 25.69 6.73 12.69
N ARG A 479 26.37 6.88 13.83
CA ARG A 479 26.04 7.88 14.86
C ARG A 479 26.01 9.30 14.30
N GLY A 480 27.02 9.69 13.52
CA GLY A 480 27.08 11.00 12.87
C GLY A 480 25.90 11.23 11.92
N GLY A 481 25.56 10.23 11.10
CA GLY A 481 24.39 10.27 10.22
C GLY A 481 23.08 10.45 10.98
N LEU A 482 22.86 9.68 12.05
CA LEU A 482 21.65 9.79 12.87
C LEU A 482 21.55 11.14 13.59
N TRP A 483 22.68 11.68 14.05
CA TRP A 483 22.72 13.01 14.64
C TRP A 483 22.30 14.09 13.65
N PHE A 484 22.81 14.02 12.41
CA PHE A 484 22.43 14.93 11.33
C PHE A 484 20.93 14.85 10.99
N LEU A 485 20.32 13.67 11.11
CA LEU A 485 18.88 13.48 10.93
C LEU A 485 18.01 13.97 12.10
N GLY A 486 18.62 14.47 13.18
CA GLY A 486 17.92 14.87 14.41
C GLY A 486 17.48 13.69 15.28
N GLN A 487 18.02 12.49 15.03
CA GLN A 487 17.74 11.26 15.79
C GLN A 487 18.75 11.08 16.92
N GLU A 488 18.84 12.08 17.80
CA GLU A 488 19.88 12.18 18.83
C GLU A 488 19.90 10.96 19.77
N ARG A 489 18.72 10.48 20.17
CA ARG A 489 18.58 9.31 21.04
C ARG A 489 19.18 8.05 20.42
N ALA A 490 18.85 7.76 19.15
CA ALA A 490 19.41 6.62 18.44
C ALA A 490 20.92 6.78 18.19
N ALA A 491 21.37 8.00 17.87
CA ALA A 491 22.79 8.32 17.69
C ALA A 491 23.61 8.02 18.95
N LEU A 492 23.09 8.37 20.13
CA LEU A 492 23.75 8.10 21.41
C LEU A 492 23.85 6.60 21.71
N LEU A 493 22.80 5.83 21.43
CA LEU A 493 22.79 4.38 21.63
C LEU A 493 23.77 3.66 20.70
N VAL A 494 23.83 4.05 19.42
CA VAL A 494 24.83 3.55 18.46
C VAL A 494 26.24 3.91 18.92
N GLY A 495 26.44 5.13 19.43
CA GLY A 495 27.70 5.56 20.03
C GLY A 495 28.13 4.68 21.19
N GLY A 496 27.22 4.37 22.11
CA GLY A 496 27.47 3.44 23.20
C GLY A 496 27.90 2.07 22.70
N CYS A 497 27.23 1.52 21.68
CA CYS A 497 27.64 0.25 21.08
C CYS A 497 29.06 0.31 20.49
N ALA A 498 29.41 1.41 19.81
CA ALA A 498 30.75 1.62 19.25
C ALA A 498 31.82 1.67 20.36
N ASP A 499 31.55 2.42 21.43
CA ASP A 499 32.45 2.57 22.56
C ASP A 499 32.64 1.25 23.31
N TYR A 500 31.57 0.45 23.45
CA TYR A 500 31.64 -0.89 24.02
C TYR A 500 32.59 -1.79 23.22
N ILE A 501 32.43 -1.85 21.90
CA ILE A 501 33.25 -2.69 21.03
C ILE A 501 34.72 -2.24 21.12
N GLN A 502 34.97 -0.94 21.06
CA GLN A 502 36.32 -0.39 21.15
C GLN A 502 36.99 -0.74 22.49
N GLN A 503 36.35 -0.41 23.61
CA GLN A 503 36.97 -0.53 24.94
C GLN A 503 36.99 -1.98 25.44
N ARG A 504 35.89 -2.73 25.26
CA ARG A 504 35.70 -4.05 25.87
C ARG A 504 36.04 -5.22 24.95
N MET A 505 35.96 -5.07 23.63
CA MET A 505 36.24 -6.17 22.68
C MET A 505 37.60 -6.03 22.00
N ILE A 506 38.06 -4.81 21.71
CA ILE A 506 39.34 -4.56 21.03
C ILE A 506 40.47 -4.26 22.01
N GLU A 507 40.31 -3.28 22.90
CA GLU A 507 41.38 -2.82 23.80
C GLU A 507 41.63 -3.79 24.96
N THR A 508 40.60 -4.49 25.43
CA THR A 508 40.73 -5.46 26.54
C THR A 508 41.27 -6.81 26.03
N ALA A 509 42.13 -7.47 26.83
CA ALA A 509 42.75 -8.75 26.44
C ALA A 509 41.79 -9.96 26.58
N GLN A 510 40.80 -9.86 27.45
CA GLN A 510 39.85 -10.93 27.75
C GLN A 510 38.54 -10.71 26.99
N MET A 511 38.08 -11.77 26.32
CA MET A 511 36.82 -11.76 25.58
C MET A 511 35.64 -11.55 26.54
N PRO A 512 34.66 -10.68 26.19
CA PRO A 512 33.43 -10.56 26.97
C PRO A 512 32.66 -11.88 27.01
N SER A 513 31.86 -12.08 28.06
CA SER A 513 31.00 -13.26 28.16
C SER A 513 29.96 -13.28 27.04
N GLU A 514 29.57 -14.48 26.61
CA GLU A 514 28.56 -14.71 25.56
C GLU A 514 27.27 -13.91 25.80
N GLN A 515 26.76 -13.88 27.04
CA GLN A 515 25.59 -13.07 27.43
C GLN A 515 25.72 -11.57 27.11
N MET A 516 26.92 -11.01 27.22
CA MET A 516 27.16 -9.59 26.92
C MET A 516 27.22 -9.34 25.42
N LEU A 517 27.67 -10.33 24.65
CA LEU A 517 27.70 -10.27 23.19
C LEU A 517 26.29 -10.43 22.61
N GLU A 518 25.46 -11.30 23.19
CA GLU A 518 24.02 -11.38 22.89
C GLU A 518 23.31 -10.05 23.19
N THR A 519 23.56 -9.45 24.36
CA THR A 519 22.99 -8.15 24.73
C THR A 519 23.35 -7.04 23.75
N LEU A 520 24.60 -7.04 23.23
CA LEU A 520 25.04 -6.09 22.20
C LEU A 520 24.34 -6.35 20.86
N ALA A 521 24.17 -7.61 20.46
CA ALA A 521 23.46 -7.98 19.25
C ALA A 521 21.98 -7.56 19.31
N ASP A 522 21.33 -7.72 20.47
CA ASP A 522 19.96 -7.26 20.70
C ASP A 522 19.83 -5.74 20.59
N ALA A 523 20.82 -4.99 21.11
CA ALA A 523 20.86 -3.54 20.98
C ALA A 523 20.96 -3.09 19.52
N LEU A 524 21.89 -3.67 18.76
CA LEU A 524 22.07 -3.36 17.34
C LEU A 524 20.87 -3.76 16.48
N THR A 525 20.24 -4.89 16.79
CA THR A 525 19.04 -5.37 16.10
C THR A 525 17.83 -4.48 16.39
N SER A 526 17.67 -4.02 17.64
CA SER A 526 16.63 -3.06 18.00
C SER A 526 16.83 -1.71 17.29
N LEU A 527 18.08 -1.24 17.17
CA LEU A 527 18.41 -0.02 16.44
C LEU A 527 18.16 -0.16 14.93
N GLU A 528 18.49 -1.31 14.35
CA GLU A 528 18.17 -1.60 12.94
C GLU A 528 16.66 -1.65 12.71
N TYR A 529 15.92 -2.34 13.58
CA TYR A 529 14.46 -2.41 13.51
C TYR A 529 13.81 -1.03 13.62
N TYR A 530 14.35 -0.15 14.48
CA TYR A 530 13.93 1.24 14.57
C TYR A 530 14.12 2.01 13.26
N LEU A 531 15.23 1.77 12.55
CA LEU A 531 15.50 2.39 11.25
C LEU A 531 14.68 1.77 10.10
N GLU A 532 14.28 0.51 10.20
CA GLU A 532 13.40 -0.17 9.24
C GLU A 532 11.93 0.26 9.36
N GLY A 533 11.40 0.37 10.58
CA GLY A 533 9.99 0.71 10.84
C GLY A 533 9.63 2.17 10.59
N GLY A 534 10.63 3.04 10.43
CA GLY A 534 10.47 4.49 10.34
C GLY A 534 9.99 5.10 11.66
N ALA A 535 10.32 6.38 11.89
CA ALA A 535 9.91 7.09 13.11
C ALA A 535 8.38 7.32 13.26
N VAL A 536 7.55 6.77 12.36
CA VAL A 536 6.15 7.21 12.13
C VAL A 536 5.07 6.16 12.46
N LEU A 537 5.40 4.89 12.73
CA LEU A 537 4.37 3.93 13.15
C LEU A 537 4.54 3.60 14.64
N ARG A 538 3.80 4.33 15.48
CA ARG A 538 3.50 3.95 16.86
C ARG A 538 2.25 3.05 16.86
N PRO A 539 2.35 1.71 16.85
CA PRO A 539 1.22 0.90 17.30
C PRO A 539 1.00 1.22 18.79
N GLN A 540 -0.18 1.71 19.13
CA GLN A 540 -0.53 2.04 20.52
C GLN A 540 -0.40 0.78 21.40
N GLY A 541 0.49 0.83 22.39
CA GLY A 541 0.60 -0.19 23.44
C GLY A 541 1.86 -1.07 23.45
N GLN A 542 2.81 -0.91 22.53
CA GLN A 542 4.14 -1.56 22.62
C GLN A 542 5.19 -0.64 23.24
N PRO A 543 6.15 -1.16 24.03
CA PRO A 543 7.30 -0.38 24.50
C PRO A 543 8.09 0.15 23.30
N ASP A 544 8.61 1.38 23.39
CA ASP A 544 9.40 1.99 22.33
C ASP A 544 10.60 1.09 22.03
N VAL A 545 10.85 0.78 20.76
CA VAL A 545 11.99 -0.06 20.34
C VAL A 545 13.31 0.54 20.84
N LEU A 546 13.38 1.86 20.97
CA LEU A 546 14.52 2.55 21.55
C LEU A 546 14.63 2.36 23.07
N ASP A 547 13.55 2.07 23.79
CA ASP A 547 13.60 1.71 25.21
C ASP A 547 14.28 0.35 25.40
N LEU A 548 13.97 -0.62 24.51
CA LEU A 548 14.64 -1.92 24.51
C LEU A 548 16.13 -1.77 24.20
N ALA A 549 16.49 -1.03 23.15
CA ALA A 549 17.87 -0.72 22.82
C ALA A 549 18.59 -0.01 23.99
N SER A 550 17.93 0.94 24.64
CA SER A 550 18.44 1.64 25.82
C SER A 550 18.69 0.71 27.00
N ALA A 551 17.77 -0.23 27.27
CA ALA A 551 17.93 -1.22 28.33
C ALA A 551 19.13 -2.13 28.06
N SER A 552 19.30 -2.59 26.81
CA SER A 552 20.44 -3.40 26.42
C SER A 552 21.77 -2.66 26.55
N VAL A 553 21.86 -1.41 26.08
CA VAL A 553 23.10 -0.60 26.23
C VAL A 553 23.41 -0.31 27.71
N LYS A 554 22.39 -0.10 28.57
CA LYS A 554 22.59 0.02 30.02
C LYS A 554 23.09 -1.28 30.65
N ALA A 555 22.57 -2.43 30.22
CA ALA A 555 23.02 -3.73 30.69
C ALA A 555 24.50 -4.01 30.32
N LEU A 556 24.99 -3.41 29.24
CA LEU A 556 26.42 -3.42 28.87
C LEU A 556 27.32 -2.57 29.79
N GLY A 557 26.75 -1.83 30.76
CA GLY A 557 27.48 -1.02 31.74
C GLY A 557 27.89 0.36 31.23
N LEU A 558 27.26 0.86 30.16
CA LEU A 558 27.53 2.18 29.59
C LEU A 558 26.50 3.23 30.06
N PRO A 559 26.93 4.49 30.26
CA PRO A 559 26.01 5.57 30.59
C PRO A 559 25.16 5.92 29.37
N VAL A 560 23.84 5.76 29.48
CA VAL A 560 22.89 6.21 28.45
C VAL A 560 22.26 7.52 28.92
N ALA A 561 22.40 8.60 28.14
CA ALA A 561 21.66 9.84 28.41
C ALA A 561 20.16 9.59 28.16
N ALA A 562 19.33 10.10 29.08
CA ALA A 562 17.88 9.91 29.10
C ALA A 562 17.20 10.45 27.84
#